data_AF-A0A1G3QQK5-F1
#
_entry.id   AF-A0A1G3QQK5-F1
#
_cell.length_a   1.000
_cell.length_b   1.000
_cell.length_c   1.000
_cell.angle_alpha   90.00
_cell.angle_beta   90.00
_cell.angle_gamma   90.00
#
_symmetry.space_group_name_H-M   'P 1'
#
loop_
_entity.id
_entity.type
_entity.pdbx_description
1 polymer ?
#
loop_
_entity_poly.entity_id
_entity_poly.type
_entity_poly.pdbx_seq_one_letter_code
_entity_poly.pdbx_strand_id
1 'polypeptide(L)' 'MKIPRNLSGRSLAQVLIRELGYRLVHERGSHLVLQTDLPTSHRIAIPDHENLRIGTLNNIITAVARHKHMTKDDILGML' A
#
# COMPACT_ATOMS: atom_id res chain seq x y z
N MET A 1 13.11 -7.69 6.03
CA MET A 1 13.29 -8.08 4.60
C MET A 1 13.77 -6.90 3.74
N LYS A 2 14.26 -7.14 2.52
CA LYS A 2 14.68 -6.07 1.58
C LYS A 2 13.46 -5.53 0.83
N ILE A 3 13.36 -4.20 0.69
CA ILE A 3 12.27 -3.56 -0.05
C ILE A 3 12.43 -3.85 -1.56
N PRO A 4 11.38 -4.32 -2.27
CA PRO A 4 11.45 -4.55 -3.71
C PRO A 4 11.64 -3.22 -4.46
N ARG A 5 12.43 -3.25 -5.53
CA ARG A 5 12.77 -2.05 -6.32
C ARG A 5 11.92 -1.85 -7.57
N ASN A 6 11.14 -2.86 -7.91
CA ASN A 6 10.37 -2.97 -9.14
C ASN A 6 8.89 -3.29 -8.87
N LEU A 7 8.34 -2.67 -7.83
CA LEU A 7 6.92 -2.82 -7.47
C LEU A 7 6.12 -1.64 -8.00
N SER A 8 5.09 -1.94 -8.79
CA SER A 8 4.15 -0.94 -9.30
C SER A 8 3.14 -0.50 -8.24
N GLY A 9 2.59 0.69 -8.42
CA GLY A 9 1.49 1.19 -7.58
C GLY A 9 0.27 0.28 -7.59
N ARG A 10 -0.09 -0.26 -8.76
CA ARG A 10 -1.23 -1.19 -8.91
C ARG A 10 -0.98 -2.52 -8.23
N SER A 11 0.21 -3.09 -8.36
CA SER A 11 0.57 -4.34 -7.69
C SER A 11 0.49 -4.18 -6.17
N LEU A 12 1.04 -3.09 -5.62
CA LEU A 12 0.91 -2.76 -4.21
C LEU A 12 -0.57 -2.62 -3.81
N ALA A 13 -1.35 -1.85 -4.56
CA ALA A 13 -2.76 -1.63 -4.27
C ALA A 13 -3.57 -2.93 -4.25
N GLN A 14 -3.31 -3.84 -5.19
CA GLN A 14 -3.97 -5.15 -5.27
C GLN A 14 -3.66 -6.01 -4.04
N VAL A 15 -2.41 -6.04 -3.57
CA VAL A 15 -2.06 -6.75 -2.33
C VAL A 15 -2.81 -6.16 -1.14
N LEU A 16 -2.82 -4.83 -0.99
CA LEU A 16 -3.54 -4.19 0.12
C LEU A 16 -5.05 -4.47 0.08
N ILE A 17 -5.64 -4.56 -1.11
CA ILE A 17 -7.05 -4.90 -1.29
C ILE A 17 -7.31 -6.36 -0.89
N ARG A 18 -6.52 -7.29 -1.43
CA ARG A 18 -6.72 -8.74 -1.24
C ARG A 18 -6.41 -9.20 0.17
N GLU A 19 -5.29 -8.75 0.73
CA GLU A 19 -4.75 -9.27 2.00
C GLU A 19 -5.19 -8.43 3.21
N LEU A 20 -5.44 -7.14 3.02
CA LEU A 20 -5.62 -6.19 4.12
C LEU A 20 -6.97 -5.46 4.10
N GLY A 21 -7.92 -5.88 3.26
CA GLY A 21 -9.29 -5.38 3.26
C GLY A 21 -9.39 -3.89 2.91
N TYR A 22 -8.46 -3.38 2.10
CA TYR A 22 -8.64 -2.08 1.46
C TYR A 22 -9.59 -2.21 0.26
N ARG A 23 -10.16 -1.08 -0.17
CA ARG A 23 -10.96 -0.95 -1.38
C ARG A 23 -10.54 0.32 -2.13
N LEU A 24 -10.55 0.27 -3.45
CA LEU A 24 -10.33 1.45 -4.29
C LEU A 24 -11.55 2.36 -4.18
N VAL A 25 -11.35 3.61 -3.78
CA VAL A 25 -12.42 4.61 -3.71
C VAL A 25 -12.33 5.65 -4.83
N HIS A 26 -11.11 5.95 -5.30
CA HIS A 26 -10.90 6.81 -6.47
C HIS A 26 -9.65 6.42 -7.25
N GLU A 27 -9.74 6.60 -8.55
CA GLU A 27 -8.61 6.63 -9.48
C GLU A 27 -8.68 7.95 -10.26
N ARG A 28 -7.70 8.82 -10.05
CA ARG A 28 -7.65 10.15 -10.69
C ARG A 28 -6.21 10.50 -11.02
N GLY A 29 -5.95 10.76 -12.30
CA GLY A 29 -4.61 11.05 -12.79
C GLY A 29 -3.65 9.91 -12.44
N SER A 30 -2.50 10.26 -11.87
CA SER A 30 -1.44 9.32 -11.52
C SER A 30 -1.56 8.73 -10.11
N HIS A 31 -2.75 8.69 -9.50
CA HIS A 31 -2.94 8.19 -8.13
C HIS A 31 -4.18 7.31 -7.96
N LEU A 32 -3.99 6.26 -7.17
CA LEU A 32 -5.03 5.39 -6.61
C LEU A 32 -5.28 5.81 -5.16
N VAL A 33 -6.54 5.94 -4.77
CA VAL A 33 -6.91 6.20 -3.38
C VAL A 33 -7.60 4.97 -2.84
N LEU A 34 -6.98 4.36 -1.83
CA LEU A 34 -7.54 3.21 -1.12
C LEU A 34 -8.09 3.62 0.23
N GLN A 35 -9.15 2.95 0.66
CA GLN A 35 -9.72 3.09 2.00
C GLN A 35 -9.99 1.71 2.61
N THR A 36 -9.84 1.60 3.92
CA THR A 36 -10.33 0.46 4.71
C THR A 36 -10.98 1.00 5.97
N ASP A 37 -11.89 0.23 6.57
CA ASP A 37 -12.50 0.56 7.87
C ASP A 37 -12.03 -0.39 8.98
N LEU A 38 -11.04 -1.24 8.69
CA LEU A 38 -10.49 -2.25 9.57
C LEU A 38 -9.01 -1.97 9.89
N PRO A 39 -8.53 -2.05 11.13
CA PRO A 39 -9.32 -2.12 12.37
C PRO A 39 -10.07 -0.81 12.66
N THR A 40 -9.65 0.29 12.03
CA THR A 40 -10.29 1.60 12.06
C THR A 40 -10.22 2.22 10.66
N SER A 41 -10.94 3.32 10.44
CA SER A 41 -10.88 4.00 9.15
C SER A 41 -9.48 4.49 8.82
N HIS A 42 -9.00 4.11 7.64
CA HIS A 42 -7.74 4.58 7.11
C HIS A 42 -7.81 4.72 5.60
N ARG A 43 -7.29 5.84 5.11
CA ARG A 43 -7.27 6.21 3.70
C ARG A 43 -5.85 6.54 3.29
N ILE A 44 -5.41 5.98 2.18
CA ILE A 44 -4.05 6.14 1.68
C ILE A 44 -4.04 6.37 0.17
N ALA A 45 -3.19 7.27 -0.29
CA ALA A 45 -2.94 7.51 -1.70
C ALA A 45 -1.69 6.75 -2.15
N ILE A 46 -1.77 6.10 -3.30
CA ILE A 46 -0.70 5.31 -3.91
C ILE A 46 -0.47 5.85 -5.32
N PRO A 47 0.75 6.30 -5.66
CA PRO A 47 1.06 6.69 -7.03
C PRO A 47 0.89 5.51 -8.00
N ASP A 48 0.17 5.73 -9.08
CA ASP A 48 -0.06 4.75 -10.15
C ASP A 48 1.07 4.76 -11.17
N HIS A 49 2.28 4.41 -10.71
CA HIS A 49 3.47 4.34 -11.56
C HIS A 49 3.94 2.88 -11.64
N GLU A 50 4.58 2.51 -12.75
CA GLU A 50 5.14 1.15 -12.95
C GLU A 50 6.18 0.78 -11.89
N ASN A 51 6.94 1.76 -11.38
CA ASN A 51 7.94 1.55 -10.35
C ASN A 51 7.82 2.65 -9.29
N LEU A 52 7.47 2.26 -8.06
CA LEU A 52 7.50 3.17 -6.92
C LEU A 52 8.94 3.42 -6.47
N ARG A 53 9.27 4.69 -6.22
CA ARG A 53 10.54 5.04 -5.57
C ARG A 53 10.60 4.36 -4.20
N ILE A 54 11.78 3.88 -3.82
CA ILE A 54 11.99 3.15 -2.54
C ILE A 54 11.48 3.95 -1.34
N GLY A 55 11.73 5.26 -1.31
CA GLY A 55 11.23 6.13 -0.23
C GLY A 55 9.70 6.19 -0.17
N THR A 56 9.04 6.32 -1.33
CA THR A 56 7.58 6.30 -1.44
C THR A 56 7.00 4.96 -0.98
N LEU A 57 7.57 3.86 -1.48
CA LEU A 57 7.15 2.51 -1.10
C LEU A 57 7.33 2.27 0.41
N ASN A 58 8.48 2.64 0.97
CA ASN A 58 8.75 2.51 2.41
C ASN A 58 7.77 3.34 3.25
N ASN A 59 7.41 4.55 2.81
CA ASN A 59 6.44 5.39 3.52
C ASN A 59 5.05 4.76 3.52
N ILE A 60 4.61 4.23 2.38
CA ILE A 60 3.31 3.54 2.26
C ILE A 60 3.29 2.28 3.15
N ILE A 61 4.31 1.43 3.06
CA ILE A 61 4.44 0.21 3.88
C ILE A 61 4.41 0.57 5.37
N THR A 62 5.16 1.60 5.78
CA THR A 62 5.23 2.02 7.19
C THR A 62 3.87 2.51 7.68
N ALA A 63 3.14 3.31 6.89
CA ALA A 63 1.82 3.80 7.24
C ALA A 63 0.81 2.65 7.38
N VAL A 64 0.81 1.71 6.42
CA VAL A 64 -0.07 0.53 6.44
C VAL A 64 0.25 -0.38 7.63
N ALA A 65 1.53 -0.71 7.84
CA ALA A 65 1.98 -1.55 8.95
C ALA A 65 1.52 -0.98 10.30
N ARG A 66 1.75 0.33 10.51
CA ARG A 66 1.30 1.03 11.73
C ARG A 66 -0.21 0.95 11.92
N HIS A 67 -0.98 1.17 10.85
CA HIS A 67 -2.45 1.12 10.91
C HIS A 67 -2.99 -0.27 11.21
N LYS A 68 -2.36 -1.31 10.65
CA LYS A 68 -2.75 -2.71 10.83
C LYS A 68 -2.19 -3.37 12.09
N HIS A 69 -1.42 -2.64 12.89
CA HIS A 69 -0.68 -3.19 14.02
C HIS A 69 0.24 -4.36 13.62
N MET A 70 0.84 -4.25 12.44
CA MET A 70 1.78 -5.23 11.87
C MET A 70 3.18 -4.64 11.80
N THR A 71 4.19 -5.48 11.66
CA THR A 71 5.55 -5.03 11.35
C THR A 71 5.67 -4.70 9.86
N LYS A 72 6.70 -3.92 9.50
CA LYS A 72 7.02 -3.71 8.08
C LYS A 72 7.37 -5.01 7.35
N ASP A 73 7.99 -5.94 8.06
CA ASP A 73 8.39 -7.22 7.49
C ASP A 73 7.19 -8.11 7.18
N ASP A 74 6.11 -8.04 7.98
CA ASP A 74 4.86 -8.73 7.67
C ASP A 74 4.24 -8.21 6.38
N ILE A 75 4.21 -6.87 6.21
CA ILE A 75 3.70 -6.26 4.97
C ILE A 75 4.59 -6.65 3.78
N LEU A 76 5.91 -6.59 3.94
CA LEU A 76 6.86 -6.98 2.88
C LEU A 76 6.73 -8.46 2.49
N GLY A 77 6.35 -9.34 3.42
CA GLY A 77 6.12 -10.76 3.14
C GLY A 77 4.88 -11.04 2.28
N MET A 78 3.99 -10.06 2.12
CA MET A 78 2.78 -10.15 1.28
C MET A 78 2.98 -9.58 -0.14
N LEU A 79 4.08 -8.83 -0.37
CA LEU A 79 4.38 -8.16 -1.65
C LEU A 79 5.12 -9.08 -2.61
#